data_AF-A0A3E0M531-F1
#
_entry.id   AF-A0A3E0M531-F1
#
_cell.length_a   1.000
_cell.length_b   1.000
_cell.length_c   1.000
_cell.angle_alpha   90.00
_cell.angle_beta   90.00
_cell.angle_gamma   90.00
#
_symmetry.space_group_name_H-M   'P 1'
#
loop_
_entity.id
_entity.type
_entity.pdbx_description
1 polymer ?
#
loop_
_entity_poly.entity_id
_entity_poly.type
_entity_poly.pdbx_seq_one_letter_code
_entity_poly.pdbx_strand_id
1 'polypeptide(L)' 'MTGSIPFSIESSDNFERSFKKLAKVHKNSFVELITKTLEDLIDDQYPHNSRFLTIPDVFKSLRGGQAS' A
#
# COMPACT_ATOMS: atom_id res chain seq x y z
N MET A 1 -23.60 -0.75 -16.95
CA MET A 1 -22.37 0.04 -17.12
C MET A 1 -22.11 0.77 -15.82
N THR A 2 -21.51 0.08 -14.85
CA THR A 2 -21.30 0.65 -13.52
C THR A 2 -20.00 1.43 -13.58
N GLY A 3 -20.08 2.74 -13.74
CA GLY A 3 -18.92 3.62 -13.63
C GLY A 3 -18.37 3.50 -12.21
N SER A 4 -17.26 2.79 -12.05
CA SER A 4 -16.49 2.78 -10.82
C SER A 4 -16.03 4.20 -10.56
N ILE A 5 -16.46 4.77 -9.43
CA ILE A 5 -15.92 6.03 -8.94
C ILE A 5 -14.41 5.80 -8.80
N PRO A 6 -13.54 6.59 -9.47
CA PRO A 6 -12.10 6.45 -9.33
C PRO A 6 -11.71 6.49 -7.86
N PHE A 7 -10.81 5.61 -7.44
CA PHE A 7 -10.32 5.61 -6.07
C PHE A 7 -9.58 6.93 -5.82
N SER A 8 -10.14 7.76 -4.94
CA SER A 8 -9.54 9.06 -4.58
C SER A 8 -8.65 8.87 -3.35
N ILE A 9 -7.36 9.19 -3.50
CA ILE A 9 -6.41 9.25 -2.39
C ILE A 9 -6.25 10.72 -2.01
N GLU A 10 -6.83 11.11 -0.89
CA GLU A 10 -6.68 12.46 -0.37
C GLU A 10 -5.46 12.60 0.54
N SER A 11 -4.75 13.71 0.41
CA SER A 11 -3.66 14.06 1.32
C SER A 11 -4.21 14.29 2.73
N SER A 12 -3.46 13.81 3.74
CA SER A 12 -3.73 14.16 5.14
C SER A 12 -2.46 14.60 5.84
N ASP A 13 -2.57 15.59 6.72
CA ASP A 13 -1.44 16.13 7.50
C ASP A 13 -0.69 15.03 8.27
N ASN A 14 -1.43 14.05 8.78
CA ASN A 14 -0.85 12.94 9.52
C ASN A 14 -0.02 12.02 8.61
N PHE A 15 -0.53 11.72 7.41
CA PHE A 15 0.22 10.94 6.42
C PHE A 15 1.47 11.69 5.98
N GLU A 16 1.38 12.97 5.65
CA GLU A 16 2.56 13.77 5.26
C GLU A 16 3.67 13.76 6.32
N ARG A 17 3.30 13.93 7.60
CA ARG A 17 4.28 13.89 8.70
C ARG A 17 4.93 12.51 8.82
N SER A 18 4.15 11.45 8.64
CA SER A 18 4.64 10.07 8.70
C SER A 18 5.53 9.75 7.50
N PHE A 19 5.15 10.22 6.31
CA PHE A 19 5.88 10.05 5.07
C PHE A 19 7.24 10.78 5.11
N LYS A 20 7.27 12.01 5.62
CA LYS A 20 8.53 12.76 5.86
C LYS A 20 9.47 12.02 6.82
N LYS A 21 8.93 11.35 7.86
CA LYS A 21 9.75 10.52 8.77
C LYS A 21 10.33 9.30 8.06
N LEU A 22 9.53 8.62 7.23
CA LEU A 22 10.00 7.48 6.44
C LEU A 22 11.13 7.87 5.50
N ALA A 23 10.99 9.01 4.80
CA ALA A 23 12.03 9.53 3.92
C ALA A 23 13.36 9.79 4.66
N LYS A 24 13.27 10.32 5.89
CA LYS A 24 14.46 10.60 6.71
C LYS A 24 15.20 9.32 7.13
N VAL A 25 14.47 8.23 7.41
CA VAL A 25 15.06 6.98 7.92
C VAL A 25 15.51 6.06 6.79
N HIS A 26 14.67 5.87 5.78
CA HIS A 26 14.85 4.84 4.75
C HIS A 26 15.37 5.36 3.40
N LYS A 27 15.63 6.68 3.32
CA LYS A 27 16.12 7.37 2.10
C LYS A 27 15.14 7.29 0.93
N ASN A 28 15.52 7.89 -0.19
CA ASN A 28 14.63 8.14 -1.33
C ASN A 28 14.09 6.87 -1.98
N SER A 29 14.87 5.78 -2.07
CA SER A 29 14.46 4.56 -2.78
C SER A 29 13.21 3.90 -2.16
N PHE A 30 13.06 3.97 -0.84
CA PHE A 30 11.87 3.42 -0.18
C PHE A 30 10.64 4.33 -0.36
N VAL A 31 10.86 5.64 -0.37
CA VAL A 31 9.81 6.64 -0.61
C VAL A 31 9.26 6.51 -2.03
N GLU A 32 10.14 6.37 -3.02
CA GLU A 32 9.78 6.14 -4.42
C GLU A 32 8.92 4.89 -4.59
N LEU A 33 9.25 3.81 -3.87
CA LEU A 33 8.46 2.58 -3.88
C LEU A 33 7.03 2.82 -3.34
N ILE A 34 6.90 3.56 -2.23
CA ILE A 34 5.59 3.88 -1.66
C ILE A 34 4.79 4.77 -2.62
N THR A 35 5.42 5.82 -3.18
CA THR A 35 4.77 6.72 -4.14
C THR A 35 4.23 5.94 -5.32
N LYS A 36 5.07 5.09 -5.95
CA LYS A 36 4.64 4.24 -7.06
C LYS A 36 3.48 3.32 -6.67
N THR A 37 3.54 2.72 -5.49
CA THR A 37 2.46 1.84 -5.00
C THR A 37 1.15 2.61 -4.82
N LEU A 38 1.19 3.85 -4.32
CA LEU A 38 -0.01 4.68 -4.17
C LEU A 38 -0.58 5.12 -5.52
N GLU A 39 0.27 5.45 -6.50
CA GLU A 39 -0.13 5.75 -7.88
C GLU A 39 -0.81 4.55 -8.53
N ASP A 40 -0.20 3.35 -8.43
CA ASP A 40 -0.76 2.12 -8.98
C ASP A 40 -2.15 1.79 -8.38
N LEU A 41 -2.41 2.16 -7.12
CA LEU A 41 -3.70 1.96 -6.46
C LEU A 41 -4.83 2.88 -6.96
N ILE A 42 -4.50 3.99 -7.60
CA ILE A 42 -5.50 4.87 -8.24
C ILE A 42 -6.11 4.15 -9.45
N ASP A 43 -5.26 3.45 -10.21
CA ASP A 43 -5.65 2.72 -11.43
C ASP A 43 -6.19 1.31 -11.11
N ASP A 44 -5.54 0.58 -10.20
CA ASP A 44 -5.98 -0.74 -9.71
C ASP A 44 -6.17 -0.70 -8.18
N GLN A 45 -7.38 -0.33 -7.77
CA GLN A 45 -7.77 -0.22 -6.36
C GLN A 45 -7.60 -1.55 -5.58
N TYR A 46 -7.64 -2.70 -6.26
CA TYR A 46 -7.61 -4.00 -5.62
C TYR A 46 -6.61 -4.92 -6.33
N PRO A 47 -5.30 -4.69 -6.15
CA PRO A 47 -4.28 -5.48 -6.80
C PRO A 47 -4.44 -6.96 -6.43
N HIS A 48 -3.93 -7.82 -7.33
CA HIS A 48 -4.13 -9.27 -7.26
C HIS A 48 -3.87 -9.83 -5.84
N ASN A 49 -4.79 -10.68 -5.36
CA ASN A 49 -4.84 -11.26 -4.00
C ASN A 49 -5.32 -10.35 -2.85
N SER A 50 -5.48 -9.03 -3.04
CA SER A 50 -5.99 -8.11 -2.00
C SER A 50 -7.37 -8.53 -1.46
N ARG A 51 -8.23 -9.06 -2.33
CA ARG A 51 -9.59 -9.53 -1.96
C ARG A 51 -9.62 -10.87 -1.23
N PHE A 52 -8.52 -11.63 -1.27
CA PHE A 52 -8.46 -12.99 -0.73
C PHE A 52 -7.58 -13.10 0.53
N LEU A 53 -6.71 -12.13 0.77
CA LEU A 53 -5.81 -12.12 1.92
C LEU A 53 -6.30 -11.11 2.94
N THR A 54 -6.67 -11.59 4.13
CA THR A 54 -6.88 -10.69 5.27
C THR A 54 -5.54 -10.14 5.74
N ILE A 55 -5.51 -8.97 6.39
CA ILE A 55 -4.29 -8.44 7.02
C ILE A 55 -3.60 -9.51 7.90
N PRO A 56 -4.31 -10.26 8.76
CA PRO A 56 -3.74 -11.41 9.46
C PRO A 56 -3.04 -12.44 8.57
N ASP A 57 -3.59 -12.77 7.41
CA ASP A 57 -3.04 -13.79 6.51
C ASP A 57 -1.80 -13.28 5.77
N VAL A 58 -1.77 -12.00 5.40
CA VAL A 58 -0.58 -11.33 4.84
C VAL A 58 0.57 -11.39 5.85
N PHE A 59 0.32 -11.09 7.13
CA PHE A 59 1.33 -11.15 8.19
C PHE A 59 1.87 -12.57 8.44
N LYS A 60 1.05 -13.60 8.26
CA LYS A 60 1.47 -15.00 8.36
C LYS A 60 2.33 -15.41 7.16
N SER A 61 1.93 -15.01 5.95
CA SER A 61 2.66 -15.32 4.71
C SER A 61 4.06 -14.68 4.68
N LEU A 62 4.17 -13.39 5.05
CA LEU A 62 5.44 -12.66 5.03
C LEU A 62 6.45 -13.09 6.10
N ARG A 63 5.99 -13.71 7.20
CA ARG A 63 6.88 -14.22 8.26
C ARG A 63 7.43 -15.62 7.99
N GLY A 64 7.16 -16.20 6.82
CA GLY A 64 7.52 -17.58 6.53
C GLY A 64 6.55 -18.51 7.24
N GLY A 65 5.41 -18.76 6.62
CA GLY A 65 4.62 -19.94 6.92
C GLY A 65 5.47 -21.18 6.62
N GLN A 66 6.16 -21.70 7.64
CA GLN A 66 6.50 -23.12 7.68
C GLN A 66 5.17 -23.87 7.66
N ALA A 67 4.82 -24.36 6.47
CA ALA A 67 3.78 -25.37 6.32
C ALA A 67 4.27 -26.65 7.00
N SER A 68 3.47 -27.16 7.94
CA SER A 68 3.41 -28.58 8.25
C SER A 68 2.15 -29.14 7.62
#